data_AF-A0A2E7FNP6-F1
#
_entry.id   AF-A0A2E7FNP6-F1
#
_cell.length_a   1.000
_cell.length_b   1.000
_cell.length_c   1.000
_cell.angle_alpha   90.00
_cell.angle_beta   90.00
_cell.angle_gamma   90.00
#
_symmetry.space_group_name_H-M   'P 1'
#
loop_
_entity.id
_entity.type
_entity.pdbx_description
1 polymer ?
#
loop_
_entity_poly.entity_id
_entity_poly.type
_entity_poly.pdbx_seq_one_letter_code
_entity_poly.pdbx_strand_id
1 'polypeptide(L)'
;MGNEVGVIYDWNDKLNTSVPLWSLDLGSRLLYVGDVGNTETSRPSERKGIEMENYHEFNNWLSFDFDLAPTDASFSGIDLAGNDIPGAVVVLNLVD
;
A
#
# COMPACT_ATOMS: atom_id res chain seq x y z
N MET A 1 -13.04 3.39 -6.37
CA MET A 1 -13.17 2.01 -6.89
C MET A 1 -11.81 1.34 -6.77
N GLY A 2 -11.70 0.02 -6.85
CA GLY A 2 -10.42 -0.69 -6.67
C GLY A 2 -10.20 -1.73 -7.75
N ASN A 3 -8.94 -1.90 -8.15
CA ASN A 3 -8.51 -2.91 -9.11
C ASN A 3 -7.26 -3.61 -8.57
N GLU A 4 -7.16 -4.91 -8.83
CA GLU A 4 -6.02 -5.71 -8.43
C GLU A 4 -5.73 -6.78 -9.47
N VAL A 5 -4.45 -7.05 -9.69
CA VAL A 5 -3.97 -8.18 -10.47
C VAL A 5 -2.68 -8.68 -9.84
N GLY A 6 -2.51 -9.99 -9.74
CA GLY A 6 -1.35 -10.55 -9.07
C GLY A 6 -0.90 -11.89 -9.64
N VAL A 7 0.31 -12.27 -9.24
CA VAL A 7 0.87 -13.59 -9.50
C VAL A 7 1.06 -14.29 -8.17
N ILE A 8 0.69 -15.58 -8.15
CA ILE A 8 1.04 -16.49 -7.06
C ILE A 8 1.95 -17.56 -7.65
N TYR A 9 3.06 -17.80 -6.99
CA TYR A 9 4.00 -18.87 -7.30
C TYR A 9 4.13 -19.79 -6.12
N ASP A 10 3.90 -21.08 -6.36
CA ASP A 10 4.08 -22.14 -5.37
C ASP A 10 5.00 -23.21 -5.92
N TRP A 11 5.96 -23.67 -5.11
CA TRP A 11 6.92 -24.67 -5.52
C TRP A 11 7.29 -25.66 -4.42
N ASN A 12 7.05 -26.94 -4.73
CA ASN A 12 7.42 -28.10 -3.91
C ASN A 12 7.02 -27.98 -2.44
N ASP A 13 5.89 -27.34 -2.14
CA ASP A 13 5.36 -27.08 -0.80
C ASP A 13 6.32 -26.33 0.15
N LYS A 14 7.40 -25.74 -0.39
CA LYS A 14 8.47 -25.10 0.39
C LYS A 14 8.69 -23.64 0.06
N LEU A 15 8.14 -23.18 -1.05
CA LEU A 15 8.24 -21.79 -1.47
C LEU A 15 6.86 -21.35 -1.90
N ASN A 16 6.33 -20.34 -1.23
CA ASN A 16 5.10 -19.68 -1.60
C ASN A 16 5.38 -18.18 -1.74
N THR A 17 4.99 -17.59 -2.86
CA THR A 17 5.19 -16.16 -3.12
C THR A 17 3.94 -15.58 -3.75
N SER A 18 3.43 -14.50 -3.17
CA SER A 18 2.36 -13.69 -3.75
C SER A 18 2.92 -12.32 -4.11
N VAL A 19 2.54 -11.79 -5.27
CA VAL A 19 2.92 -10.45 -5.70
C VAL A 19 1.73 -9.77 -6.42
N PRO A 20 0.82 -9.11 -5.68
CA PRO A 20 -0.24 -8.32 -6.29
C PRO A 20 0.22 -6.89 -6.62
N LEU A 21 -0.29 -6.38 -7.73
CA LEU A 21 -0.34 -4.97 -8.08
C LEU A 21 -1.78 -4.47 -7.88
N TRP A 22 -1.93 -3.34 -7.22
CA TRP A 22 -3.25 -2.81 -6.89
C TRP A 22 -3.34 -1.30 -7.06
N SER A 23 -4.57 -0.83 -7.27
CA SER A 23 -4.94 0.59 -7.29
C SER A 23 -6.30 0.78 -6.65
N LEU A 24 -6.46 1.89 -5.93
CA LEU A 24 -7.63 2.20 -5.13
C LEU A 24 -7.94 3.71 -5.16
N ASP A 25 -9.09 4.06 -5.76
CA ASP A 25 -9.68 5.40 -5.67
C ASP A 25 -10.62 5.50 -4.48
N LEU A 26 -10.41 6.56 -3.71
CA LEU A 26 -11.07 6.83 -2.46
C LEU A 26 -11.83 8.15 -2.58
N GLY A 27 -13.14 8.07 -2.37
CA GLY A 27 -13.94 9.26 -2.15
C GLY A 27 -13.50 10.01 -0.88
N SER A 28 -14.15 11.12 -0.62
CA SER A 28 -13.92 11.88 0.59
C SER A 28 -14.22 11.04 1.85
N ARG A 29 -13.35 11.14 2.86
CA ARG A 29 -13.43 10.36 4.09
C ARG A 29 -13.42 11.28 5.31
N LEU A 30 -13.94 10.76 6.41
CA LEU A 30 -13.89 11.46 7.69
C LEU A 30 -12.48 11.35 8.28
N LEU A 31 -11.82 12.48 8.50
CA LEU A 31 -10.53 12.62 9.19
C LEU A 31 -10.77 13.23 10.57
N TYR A 32 -10.32 12.52 11.60
CA TYR A 32 -10.35 13.06 12.96
C TYR A 32 -9.13 13.97 13.18
N VAL A 33 -9.39 15.23 13.52
CA VAL A 33 -8.35 16.22 13.83
C VAL A 33 -8.21 16.31 15.34
N GLY A 34 -7.19 15.63 15.89
CA GLY A 34 -6.99 15.47 17.33
C GLY A 34 -6.85 16.79 18.10
N ASP A 35 -6.19 17.78 17.50
CA ASP A 35 -5.95 19.08 18.13
C ASP A 35 -7.22 19.94 18.27
N VAL A 36 -8.22 19.72 17.41
CA VAL A 36 -9.49 20.47 17.39
C VAL A 36 -10.62 19.68 18.07
N GLY A 37 -10.48 18.35 18.18
CA GLY A 37 -11.51 17.48 18.75
C GLY A 37 -12.73 17.30 17.85
N ASN A 38 -12.56 17.43 16.53
CA ASN A 38 -13.63 17.33 15.55
C ASN A 38 -13.25 16.38 14.39
N THR A 39 -14.27 15.95 13.65
CA THR A 39 -14.11 15.19 12.42
C THR A 39 -14.39 16.08 11.22
N GLU A 40 -13.47 16.09 10.26
CA GLU A 40 -13.57 16.87 9.05
C GLU A 40 -13.56 15.98 7.80
N THR A 41 -14.06 16.52 6.71
CA THR A 41 -14.16 15.81 5.43
C THR A 41 -12.83 15.98 4.69
N SER A 42 -12.06 14.89 4.56
CA SER A 42 -10.78 14.88 3.85
C SER A 42 -10.97 14.87 2.33
N ARG A 43 -9.96 15.37 1.61
CA ARG A 43 -9.96 15.34 0.15
C ARG A 43 -9.97 13.90 -0.38
N PRO A 44 -10.67 13.62 -1.49
CA PRO A 44 -10.56 12.34 -2.20
C PRO A 44 -9.10 12.02 -2.55
N SER A 45 -8.75 10.73 -2.57
CA SER A 45 -7.36 10.28 -2.77
C SER A 45 -7.27 9.04 -3.66
N GLU A 46 -6.12 8.86 -4.29
CA GLU A 46 -5.75 7.67 -5.02
C GLU A 46 -4.56 7.01 -4.34
N ARG A 47 -4.57 5.67 -4.28
CA ARG A 47 -3.47 4.87 -3.76
C ARG A 47 -3.17 3.75 -4.73
N LYS A 48 -1.89 3.49 -4.96
CA LYS A 48 -1.44 2.38 -5.80
C LYS A 48 -0.21 1.76 -5.19
N GLY A 49 -0.08 0.46 -5.34
CA GLY A 49 1.00 -0.26 -4.68
C GLY A 49 1.31 -1.58 -5.36
N ILE A 50 2.43 -2.12 -4.92
CA ILE A 50 2.78 -3.52 -5.09
C ILE A 50 2.90 -4.09 -3.68
N GLU A 51 2.40 -5.31 -3.50
CA GLU A 51 2.70 -6.09 -2.31
C GLU A 51 3.49 -7.33 -2.73
N MET A 52 4.31 -7.83 -1.83
CA MET A 52 5.01 -9.09 -1.98
C MET A 52 5.03 -9.77 -0.63
N GLU A 53 4.46 -10.97 -0.57
CA GLU A 53 4.59 -11.87 0.57
C GLU A 53 5.35 -13.10 0.09
N ASN A 54 6.35 -13.52 0.86
CA ASN A 54 7.19 -14.66 0.52
C ASN A 54 7.44 -15.52 1.76
N TYR A 55 7.07 -16.78 1.64
CA TYR A 55 7.42 -17.83 2.59
C TYR A 55 8.40 -18.81 1.94
N HIS A 56 9.49 -19.11 2.65
CA HIS A 56 10.43 -20.13 2.20
C HIS A 56 10.91 -21.04 3.34
N GLU A 57 10.59 -22.33 3.24
CA GLU A 57 11.17 -23.38 4.09
C GLU A 57 12.50 -23.86 3.51
N PHE A 58 13.61 -23.51 4.16
CA PHE A 58 14.94 -23.97 3.74
C PHE A 58 15.18 -25.43 4.16
N ASN A 59 14.73 -25.81 5.36
CA ASN A 59 14.77 -27.19 5.87
C ASN A 59 13.75 -27.38 7.00
N ASN A 60 13.68 -28.60 7.56
CA ASN A 60 12.71 -28.99 8.58
C ASN A 60 12.82 -28.26 9.94
N TRP A 61 13.82 -27.38 10.12
CA TRP A 61 13.98 -26.59 11.34
C TRP A 61 14.11 -25.08 11.08
N LEU A 62 14.15 -24.62 9.83
CA LEU A 62 14.36 -23.23 9.46
C LEU A 62 13.51 -22.80 8.26
N SER A 63 12.74 -21.73 8.46
CA SER A 63 12.03 -21.00 7.43
C SER A 63 12.33 -19.50 7.51
N PHE A 64 12.03 -18.79 6.42
CA PHE A 64 12.06 -17.33 6.34
C PHE A 64 10.75 -16.83 5.78
N ASP A 65 10.33 -15.69 6.32
CA ASP A 65 9.16 -14.93 5.91
C ASP A 65 9.61 -13.52 5.55
N PHE A 66 9.09 -13.00 4.45
CA PHE A 66 9.45 -11.68 3.95
C PHE A 66 8.24 -10.99 3.32
N ASP A 67 7.94 -9.80 3.83
CA ASP A 67 6.82 -8.98 3.38
C ASP A 67 7.29 -7.58 2.96
N LEU A 68 6.80 -7.12 1.82
CA LEU A 68 6.96 -5.76 1.32
C LEU A 68 5.61 -5.22 0.85
N ALA A 69 5.31 -3.97 1.19
CA ALA A 69 4.08 -3.31 0.77
C ALA A 69 4.29 -1.83 0.40
N PRO A 70 5.20 -1.51 -0.54
CA PRO A 70 5.38 -0.13 -0.93
C PRO A 70 4.14 0.44 -1.62
N THR A 71 3.74 1.61 -1.14
CA THR A 71 2.52 2.30 -1.57
C THR A 71 2.85 3.74 -1.93
N ASP A 72 2.32 4.19 -3.07
CA ASP A 72 2.21 5.59 -3.44
C ASP A 72 0.79 6.07 -3.14
N ALA A 73 0.67 7.20 -2.44
CA ALA A 73 -0.61 7.74 -1.99
C ALA A 73 -0.65 9.25 -2.23
N SER A 74 -1.65 9.72 -2.98
CA SER A 74 -1.82 11.13 -3.32
C SER A 74 -3.28 11.56 -3.27
N PHE A 75 -3.55 12.84 -3.02
CA PHE A 75 -4.87 13.41 -3.22
C PHE A 75 -5.21 13.45 -4.71
N SER A 76 -6.46 13.14 -5.04
CA SER A 76 -6.95 13.22 -6.42
C SER A 76 -7.47 14.62 -6.74
N GLY A 77 -7.37 15.03 -8.00
CA GLY A 77 -7.85 16.33 -8.49
C GLY A 77 -6.76 17.41 -8.52
N ILE A 78 -7.19 18.65 -8.82
CA ILE A 78 -6.31 19.84 -8.89
C ILE A 78 -6.63 20.73 -7.70
N ASP A 79 -5.63 21.01 -6.87
CA ASP A 79 -5.70 21.93 -5.73
C ASP A 79 -4.36 22.69 -5.61
N LEU A 80 -4.41 23.96 -5.19
CA LEU A 80 -3.23 24.79 -5.00
C LEU A 80 -2.34 24.30 -3.83
N ALA A 81 -2.90 23.55 -2.89
CA ALA A 81 -2.18 22.93 -1.78
C ALA A 81 -1.33 21.72 -2.22
N GLY A 82 -1.44 21.27 -3.47
CA GLY A 82 -0.74 20.09 -3.98
C GLY A 82 -1.46 18.77 -3.63
N ASN A 83 -0.82 17.66 -4.00
CA ASN A 83 -1.41 16.32 -3.91
C ASN A 83 -0.71 15.40 -2.92
N ASP A 84 0.32 15.87 -2.24
CA ASP A 84 1.00 15.09 -1.21
C ASP A 84 0.07 14.89 -0.01
N ILE A 85 0.00 13.66 0.50
CA ILE A 85 -0.76 13.33 1.70
C ILE A 85 0.19 13.45 2.91
N PRO A 86 -0.03 14.40 3.83
CA PRO A 86 0.82 14.57 5.00
C PRO A 86 0.84 13.31 5.86
N GLY A 87 2.04 12.87 6.26
CA GLY A 87 2.21 11.68 7.10
C GLY A 87 1.96 10.35 6.36
N ALA A 88 1.78 10.36 5.04
CA ALA A 88 1.82 9.13 4.27
C ALA A 88 3.20 8.49 4.39
N VAL A 89 3.23 7.20 4.73
CA VAL A 89 4.46 6.42 4.74
C VAL A 89 4.85 6.17 3.29
N VAL A 90 5.84 6.92 2.80
CA VAL A 90 6.44 6.72 1.48
C VAL A 90 7.52 5.67 1.61
N VAL A 91 7.32 4.50 0.99
CA VAL A 91 8.25 3.36 1.10
C VAL A 91 9.18 3.28 -0.12
N LEU A 92 8.85 3.91 -1.24
CA LEU A 92 9.68 3.94 -2.45
C LEU A 92 9.86 5.38 -2.92
N ASN A 93 11.06 5.94 -2.69
CA ASN A 93 11.55 7.10 -3.43
C ASN A 93 12.76 6.61 -4.24
N LEU A 94 12.54 6.32 -5.52
CA LEU A 94 13.59 5.88 -6.47
C LEU A 94 13.84 6.95 -7.53
N VAL A 95 13.79 8.23 -7.18
CA VAL A 95 14.42 9.29 -7.98
C VAL A 95 14.68 10.48 -7.06
N ASP A 96 15.93 10.96 -7.03
CA ASP A 96 16.23 12.37 -6.73
C ASP A 96 15.74 13.26 -7.89
#